data_AF-A0A7W6PY51-F1
#
_entry.id   AF-A0A7W6PY51-F1
#
_cell.length_a   1.000
_cell.length_b   1.000
_cell.length_c   1.000
_cell.angle_alpha   90.00
_cell.angle_beta   90.00
_cell.angle_gamma   90.00
#
_symmetry.space_group_name_H-M   'P 1'
#
loop_
_entity.id
_entity.type
_entity.pdbx_description
1 polymer ?
#
loop_
_entity_poly.entity_id
_entity_poly.type
_entity_poly.pdbx_seq_one_letter_code
_entity_poly.pdbx_strand_id
1 'polypeptide(L)'
;MALARKVHRCTSRRRAECPDDLFDYAALPVGGVRPCAGRSPKDDLSTWIVTDDWPDPVPVTSGEVDVFEAWFGDVFDELFGPCR
;
A
#
# COMPACT_ATOMS: atom_id res chain seq x y z
N MET A 1 -46.13 -26.55 -35.25
CA MET A 1 -44.92 -25.73 -35.50
C MET A 1 -45.04 -24.44 -34.70
N ALA A 2 -44.51 -24.38 -33.47
CA ALA A 2 -44.48 -23.15 -32.67
C ALA A 2 -43.08 -23.03 -32.05
N LEU A 3 -42.31 -22.02 -32.48
CA LEU A 3 -40.96 -21.76 -31.99
C LEU A 3 -41.05 -20.87 -30.74
N ALA A 4 -40.81 -21.47 -29.58
CA ALA A 4 -40.68 -20.74 -28.33
C ALA A 4 -39.38 -19.92 -28.34
N ARG A 5 -39.51 -18.60 -28.42
CA ARG A 5 -38.39 -17.66 -28.27
C ARG A 5 -37.94 -17.63 -26.81
N LYS A 6 -36.74 -18.15 -26.53
CA LYS A 6 -36.15 -18.09 -25.20
C LYS A 6 -35.39 -16.76 -25.06
N VAL A 7 -36.05 -15.78 -24.45
CA VAL A 7 -35.39 -14.54 -24.01
C VAL A 7 -34.51 -14.89 -22.81
N HIS A 8 -33.19 -14.96 -23.03
CA HIS A 8 -32.24 -15.03 -21.93
C HIS A 8 -32.11 -13.64 -21.31
N ARG A 9 -32.87 -13.44 -20.23
CA ARG A 9 -32.69 -12.32 -19.32
C ARG A 9 -31.40 -12.58 -18.54
N CYS A 10 -30.29 -12.00 -19.00
CA CYS A 10 -29.07 -11.94 -18.20
C CYS A 10 -29.20 -10.75 -17.25
N THR A 11 -29.62 -11.02 -16.02
CA THR A 11 -29.62 -10.05 -14.93
C THR A 11 -28.18 -9.67 -14.61
N SER A 12 -27.88 -8.38 -14.57
CA SER A 12 -26.56 -7.86 -14.19
C SER A 12 -26.13 -8.47 -12.86
N ARG A 13 -25.09 -9.31 -12.90
CA ARG A 13 -24.32 -9.61 -11.70
C ARG A 13 -23.74 -8.27 -11.26
N ARG A 14 -24.28 -7.70 -10.18
CA ARG A 14 -23.57 -6.70 -9.39
C ARG A 14 -22.20 -7.32 -9.12
N ARG A 15 -21.16 -6.84 -9.82
CA ARG A 15 -19.79 -7.01 -9.35
C ARG A 15 -19.81 -6.32 -8.00
N ALA A 16 -19.70 -7.10 -6.94
CA ALA A 16 -19.41 -6.57 -5.63
C ALA A 16 -18.20 -5.65 -5.80
N GLU A 17 -18.39 -4.39 -5.44
CA GLU A 17 -17.29 -3.47 -5.18
C GLU A 17 -16.36 -4.19 -4.22
N CYS A 18 -15.18 -4.60 -4.68
CA CYS A 18 -14.11 -4.99 -3.79
C CYS A 18 -13.35 -3.70 -3.47
N PRO A 19 -13.58 -3.05 -2.32
CA PRO A 19 -12.56 -2.17 -1.81
C PRO A 19 -11.41 -3.09 -1.35
N ASP A 20 -10.27 -2.98 -2.01
CA ASP A 20 -9.01 -3.36 -1.39
C ASP A 20 -8.78 -2.34 -0.26
N ASP A 21 -9.46 -2.53 0.88
CA ASP A 21 -9.23 -1.70 2.04
C ASP A 21 -7.78 -1.94 2.48
N LEU A 22 -7.00 -0.85 2.45
CA LEU A 22 -5.59 -0.83 2.79
C LEU A 22 -5.33 -1.46 4.16
N PHE A 23 -6.30 -1.49 5.07
CA PHE A 23 -6.16 -2.00 6.44
C PHE A 23 -6.49 -3.49 6.65
N ASP A 24 -6.89 -4.22 5.60
CA ASP A 24 -7.29 -5.64 5.71
C ASP A 24 -6.14 -6.57 6.20
N TYR A 25 -4.88 -6.14 6.09
CA TYR A 25 -3.72 -6.94 6.52
C TYR A 25 -3.64 -7.15 8.04
N ALA A 26 -4.24 -6.26 8.84
CA ALA A 26 -4.21 -6.35 10.29
C ALA A 26 -5.22 -7.37 10.85
N ALA A 27 -6.24 -7.73 10.07
CA ALA A 27 -7.35 -8.55 10.51
C ALA A 27 -7.25 -10.03 10.10
N LEU A 28 -6.21 -10.43 9.36
CA LEU A 28 -6.07 -11.82 8.93
C LEU A 28 -5.58 -12.69 10.10
N PRO A 29 -6.37 -13.69 10.55
CA PRO A 29 -5.89 -14.65 11.53
C PRO A 29 -4.71 -15.43 10.95
N VAL A 30 -3.70 -15.71 11.78
CA VAL A 30 -2.52 -16.52 11.41
C VAL A 30 -3.00 -17.85 10.81
N GLY A 31 -2.85 -18.00 9.49
CA GLY A 31 -3.25 -19.21 8.74
C GLY A 31 -4.50 -19.09 7.85
N GLY A 32 -5.14 -17.92 7.75
CA GLY A 32 -6.28 -17.72 6.85
C GLY A 32 -5.87 -17.69 5.37
N VAL A 33 -6.13 -18.77 4.61
CA VAL A 33 -5.97 -18.77 3.15
C VAL A 33 -7.19 -18.13 2.50
N ARG A 34 -7.04 -16.92 1.95
CA ARG A 34 -8.06 -16.31 1.07
C ARG A 34 -8.14 -17.10 -0.25
N PRO A 35 -9.33 -17.51 -0.73
CA PRO A 35 -9.48 -18.01 -2.09
C PRO A 35 -9.21 -16.86 -3.06
N CYS A 36 -8.01 -16.83 -3.66
CA CYS A 36 -7.60 -15.77 -4.57
C CYS A 36 -8.57 -15.71 -5.77
N ALA A 37 -9.40 -14.67 -5.84
CA ALA A 37 -10.13 -14.32 -7.05
C ALA A 37 -9.15 -13.78 -8.09
N GLY A 38 -8.54 -14.71 -8.85
CA GLY A 38 -7.49 -14.39 -9.81
C GLY A 38 -6.15 -14.23 -9.11
N ARG A 39 -5.27 -15.23 -9.22
CA ARG A 39 -3.86 -15.01 -8.86
C ARG A 39 -3.36 -13.82 -9.67
N SER A 40 -2.77 -12.84 -9.00
CA SER A 40 -1.94 -11.84 -9.65
C SER A 40 -0.94 -12.57 -10.55
N PRO A 41 -0.65 -12.06 -11.77
CA PRO A 41 0.43 -12.60 -12.58
C PRO A 41 1.65 -12.82 -11.69
N LYS A 42 2.31 -13.97 -11.84
CA LYS A 42 3.59 -14.19 -11.13
C LYS A 42 4.53 -13.14 -11.67
N ASP A 43 4.76 -12.08 -10.90
CA ASP A 43 5.68 -11.03 -11.30
C ASP A 43 7.04 -11.67 -11.54
N ASP A 44 7.52 -11.56 -12.77
CA ASP A 44 8.81 -12.07 -13.13
C ASP A 44 9.86 -11.14 -12.51
N LEU A 45 10.45 -11.60 -11.40
CA LEU A 45 11.46 -10.85 -10.65
C LEU A 45 12.66 -10.46 -11.51
N SER A 46 12.89 -11.14 -12.63
CA SER A 46 13.93 -10.77 -13.59
C SER A 46 13.64 -9.45 -14.33
N THR A 47 12.38 -9.02 -14.34
CA THR A 47 11.94 -7.74 -14.91
C THR A 47 12.00 -6.60 -13.89
N TRP A 48 12.24 -6.91 -12.61
CA TRP A 48 12.25 -5.89 -11.57
C TRP A 48 13.60 -5.17 -11.53
N ILE A 49 13.59 -3.91 -11.97
CA ILE A 49 14.77 -3.04 -11.93
C ILE A 49 14.71 -2.25 -10.63
N VAL A 50 15.69 -2.49 -9.75
CA VAL A 50 15.92 -1.64 -8.58
C VAL A 50 16.66 -0.40 -9.07
N THR A 51 15.93 0.67 -9.28
CA THR A 51 16.51 1.98 -9.60
C THR A 51 16.55 2.83 -8.34
N ASP A 52 17.68 3.47 -8.11
CA ASP A 52 17.82 4.47 -7.06
C ASP A 52 17.29 5.81 -7.57
N ASP A 53 15.96 5.91 -7.69
CA ASP A 53 15.25 7.10 -8.18
C ASP A 53 15.14 8.20 -7.11
N TRP A 54 16.13 8.29 -6.22
CA TRP A 54 16.12 9.28 -5.15
C TRP A 54 16.38 10.68 -5.74
N PRO A 55 15.69 11.71 -5.24
CA PRO A 55 15.92 13.07 -5.69
C PRO A 55 17.34 13.51 -5.35
N ASP A 56 17.82 14.51 -6.09
CA ASP A 56 19.12 15.10 -5.80
C ASP A 56 19.19 15.56 -4.34
N PRO A 57 20.30 15.26 -3.63
CA PRO A 57 20.47 15.69 -2.24
C PRO A 57 20.32 17.21 -2.13
N VAL A 58 19.42 17.64 -1.25
CA VAL A 58 19.24 19.07 -0.95
C VAL A 58 20.40 19.50 -0.04
N PRO A 59 21.19 20.53 -0.41
CA PRO A 59 22.28 20.99 0.43
C PRO A 59 21.73 21.64 1.70
N VAL A 60 22.21 21.18 2.85
CA VAL A 60 21.89 21.75 4.16
C VAL A 60 23.16 22.34 4.75
N THR A 61 23.09 23.58 5.21
CA THR A 61 24.21 24.30 5.81
C THR A 61 24.27 24.07 7.32
N SER A 62 25.46 24.22 7.92
CA SER A 62 25.61 24.07 9.37
C SER A 62 24.72 25.04 10.16
N GLY A 63 24.59 26.28 9.69
CA GLY A 63 23.74 27.28 10.35
C GLY A 63 22.25 26.95 10.30
N GLU A 64 21.78 26.25 9.26
CA GLU A 64 20.40 25.74 9.23
C GLU A 64 20.22 24.64 10.26
N VAL A 65 21.14 23.68 10.34
CA VAL A 65 21.12 22.60 11.34
C VAL A 65 21.04 23.17 12.77
N ASP A 66 21.86 24.18 13.07
CA ASP A 66 21.86 24.83 14.39
C ASP A 66 20.49 25.45 14.76
N VAL A 67 19.81 26.06 13.78
CA VAL A 67 18.46 26.63 13.98
C VAL A 67 17.42 25.55 14.20
N PHE A 68 17.50 24.43 13.48
CA PHE A 68 16.62 23.29 13.69
C PHE A 68 16.83 22.67 15.07
N GLU A 69 18.07 22.44 15.49
CA GLU A 69 18.38 21.88 16.80
C GLU A 69 17.94 22.82 17.94
N ALA A 70 18.11 24.13 17.79
CA ALA A 70 17.68 25.09 18.80
C ALA A 70 16.16 25.12 19.02
N TRP A 71 15.36 24.74 18.01
CA TRP A 71 13.89 24.76 18.08
C TRP A 71 13.27 23.39 18.38
N PHE A 72 13.92 22.30 17.94
CA PHE A 72 13.43 20.93 18.08
C PHE A 72 14.19 20.09 19.11
N GLY A 73 15.21 20.64 19.76
CA GLY A 73 16.07 19.90 20.67
C GLY A 73 15.30 19.21 21.82
N ASP A 74 14.30 19.88 22.40
CA ASP A 74 13.46 19.32 23.45
C ASP A 74 12.59 18.15 22.98
N VAL A 75 12.00 18.26 21.78
CA VAL A 75 11.25 17.18 21.14
C VAL A 75 12.16 15.98 20.84
N PHE A 76 13.38 16.23 20.37
CA PHE A 76 14.33 15.16 20.11
C PHE A 76 14.84 14.50 21.38
N ASP A 77 15.06 15.26 22.45
CA ASP A 77 15.39 14.72 23.76
C ASP A 77 14.24 13.89 24.35
N GLU A 78 12.98 14.21 24.06
CA GLU A 78 11.84 13.37 24.45
C GLU A 78 11.78 12.06 23.64
N LEU A 79 11.98 12.13 22.33
CA LEU A 79 11.87 10.99 21.42
C LEU A 79 13.06 10.03 21.49
N PHE A 80 14.26 10.58 21.67
CA PHE A 80 15.54 9.86 21.58
C PHE A 80 16.39 9.98 22.83
N GLY A 81 15.91 10.69 23.85
CA GLY A 81 16.56 10.74 25.14
C GLY A 81 16.67 9.34 25.77
N PRO A 82 17.49 9.22 26.82
CA PRO A 82 17.78 7.93 27.42
C PRO A 82 16.51 7.20 27.83
N CYS A 83 16.28 6.04 27.23
CA CYS A 83 15.31 5.07 27.70
C CYS A 83 15.70 4.69 29.13
N ARG A 84 14.89 5.09 30.10
CA ARG A 84 15.09 4.77 31.51
C ARG A 84 15.06 3.27 31.77
#